data_AF-A0A925G6S1-F1
#
_entry.id   AF-A0A925G6S1-F1
#
_cell.length_a   1.000
_cell.length_b   1.000
_cell.length_c   1.000
_cell.angle_alpha   90.00
_cell.angle_beta   90.00
_cell.angle_gamma   90.00
#
_symmetry.space_group_name_H-M   'P 1'
#
loop_
_entity.id
_entity.type
_entity.pdbx_description
1 polymer ?
#
loop_
_entity_poly.entity_id
_entity_poly.type
_entity_poly.pdbx_seq_one_letter_code
_entity_poly.pdbx_strand_id
1 'polypeptide(L)'
;MKLNILITLLFLNTSLLSFAQTISLKKGDEFVYKGHLVESGKVKSEFESTYKFSVQGKDSLGNYKLNCSLIRFVENSTGVQLNTDSIRNMTFNSSGVLMPLALLQKTFFVTLSPKGKVLTINGLEEIARVSTEKWHLHTNLSVQLLNNLKSALPYQIQRFFLKLPDFRPQYQSKWNDEGGNIKYNVTGIKGAKLLIRLEEIKKTPTTLQNKGDLQFNTTLGLVEWGTLSSQITVNKSNETNIKTSVIDQTFTQTLTYQAGNTSIDTAWLNMAIKLSWFSDALKQGVEYDAVKVNNTLANYDKLFSNERYYNAKKLHAVQALRDHKRFDEMLIKTPNHFLKGEFTHLHNKMGGALKISADSAYAVALYLYKDKSFDQWVQHSFAQAFLGEENSKHYSENVKLLELFKDSKEPLMQKKTSGLYTWIKAKGESKNSSSVLSAARDFKRMNEETLLLGNGERYALLVYNLLLNSKEYNAAHSLLDHTVKQLEKFVGDTLNADRYAHQNLLAHSYYLKYQSAMRNDSVSALSYLSKAAHYSPRNKSEKAYASFYDRVFLKSKESYRDEFLTNLFIKGNTDLALKVFVEHVNANPDQLLDLKKVYEKHLPGKSFTTFFSDSILAKW
;
A
#
# COMPACT_ATOMS: atom_id res chain seq x y z
N MET A 1 85.55 -19.36 -9.79
CA MET A 1 84.59 -19.85 -8.76
C MET A 1 83.66 -18.74 -8.22
N LYS A 2 84.14 -17.51 -7.94
CA LYS A 2 83.29 -16.42 -7.39
C LYS A 2 82.21 -15.85 -8.34
N LEU A 3 82.41 -15.90 -9.66
CA LEU A 3 81.44 -15.40 -10.64
C LEU A 3 80.21 -16.30 -10.81
N ASN A 4 80.39 -17.63 -10.77
CA ASN A 4 79.28 -18.58 -10.87
C ASN A 4 78.38 -18.52 -9.62
N ILE A 5 78.94 -18.34 -8.42
CA ILE A 5 78.13 -18.18 -7.19
C ILE A 5 77.29 -16.89 -7.23
N LEU A 6 77.83 -15.80 -7.77
CA LEU A 6 77.09 -14.54 -7.91
C LEU A 6 75.96 -14.63 -8.96
N ILE A 7 76.19 -15.33 -10.07
CA ILE A 7 75.17 -15.59 -11.09
C ILE A 7 74.09 -16.53 -10.53
N THR A 8 74.45 -17.58 -9.80
CA THR A 8 73.46 -18.46 -9.14
C THR A 8 72.67 -17.73 -8.06
N LEU A 9 73.28 -16.82 -7.29
CA LEU A 9 72.58 -15.95 -6.32
C LEU A 9 71.69 -14.89 -6.98
N LEU A 10 72.06 -14.40 -8.17
CA LEU A 10 71.17 -13.53 -8.96
C LEU A 10 69.99 -14.32 -9.53
N PHE A 11 70.19 -15.53 -10.04
CA PHE A 11 69.10 -16.40 -10.53
C PHE A 11 68.21 -16.96 -9.41
N LEU A 12 68.74 -17.18 -8.19
CA LEU A 12 67.92 -17.52 -7.01
C LEU A 12 67.14 -16.31 -6.47
N ASN A 13 67.68 -15.08 -6.57
CA ASN A 13 66.93 -13.88 -6.18
C ASN A 13 65.88 -13.46 -7.23
N THR A 14 66.07 -13.74 -8.52
CA THR A 14 65.04 -13.48 -9.54
C THR A 14 63.98 -14.58 -9.63
N SER A 15 64.23 -15.80 -9.15
CA SER A 15 63.18 -16.84 -9.03
C SER A 15 62.33 -16.71 -7.76
N LEU A 16 62.75 -15.87 -6.80
CA LEU A 16 61.92 -15.36 -5.70
C LEU A 16 61.07 -14.15 -6.11
N LEU A 17 61.06 -13.78 -7.40
CA LEU A 17 60.12 -12.78 -7.92
C LEU A 17 58.70 -13.20 -7.59
N SER A 18 58.17 -12.46 -6.62
CA SER A 18 56.82 -12.39 -6.10
C SER A 18 55.77 -12.68 -7.16
N PHE A 19 55.45 -13.96 -7.41
CA PHE A 19 54.33 -14.31 -8.27
C PHE A 19 53.09 -13.68 -7.67
N ALA A 20 52.50 -12.74 -8.41
CA ALA A 20 51.35 -12.01 -7.97
C ALA A 20 50.21 -12.99 -7.66
N GLN A 21 49.49 -12.80 -6.55
CA GLN A 21 48.42 -13.73 -6.20
C GLN A 21 47.37 -13.74 -7.32
N THR A 22 46.96 -14.94 -7.71
CA THR A 22 45.88 -15.15 -8.66
C THR A 22 44.84 -16.08 -8.06
N ILE A 23 43.63 -16.04 -8.62
CA ILE A 23 42.63 -17.08 -8.42
C ILE A 23 43.17 -18.37 -9.02
N SER A 24 42.97 -19.50 -8.33
CA SER A 24 43.43 -20.83 -8.73
C SER A 24 42.28 -21.83 -8.67
N LEU A 25 41.41 -21.75 -9.68
CA LEU A 25 40.27 -22.66 -9.84
C LEU A 25 40.56 -23.68 -10.94
N LYS A 26 40.10 -24.91 -10.74
CA LYS A 26 40.19 -25.98 -11.73
C LYS A 26 38.89 -26.08 -12.51
N LYS A 27 38.99 -26.53 -13.76
CA LYS A 27 37.80 -26.85 -14.57
C LYS A 27 36.97 -27.92 -13.84
N GLY A 28 35.66 -27.69 -13.74
CA GLY A 28 34.73 -28.56 -13.02
C GLY A 28 34.53 -28.19 -11.55
N ASP A 29 35.33 -27.28 -10.98
CA ASP A 29 35.07 -26.79 -9.62
C ASP A 29 33.69 -26.12 -9.55
N GLU A 30 32.94 -26.45 -8.50
CA GLU A 30 31.67 -25.83 -8.18
C GLU A 30 31.73 -25.19 -6.78
N PHE A 31 31.12 -24.01 -6.64
CA PHE A 31 30.98 -23.33 -5.37
C PHE A 31 29.75 -22.42 -5.37
N VAL A 32 29.29 -22.09 -4.17
CA VAL A 32 28.10 -21.30 -3.93
C VAL A 32 28.45 -20.12 -3.06
N TYR A 33 28.10 -18.92 -3.52
CA TYR A 33 28.11 -17.72 -2.70
C TYR A 33 26.72 -17.42 -2.18
N LYS A 34 26.58 -17.26 -0.87
CA LYS A 34 25.40 -16.69 -0.22
C LYS A 34 25.76 -15.29 0.26
N GLY A 35 25.07 -14.27 -0.25
CA GLY A 35 25.17 -12.88 0.20
C GLY A 35 23.89 -12.46 0.92
N HIS A 36 24.03 -11.75 2.04
CA HIS A 36 22.93 -11.28 2.87
C HIS A 36 23.14 -9.82 3.23
N LEU A 37 22.25 -8.94 2.78
CA LEU A 37 22.26 -7.50 3.00
C LEU A 37 21.11 -7.13 3.92
N VAL A 38 21.41 -6.44 5.01
CA VAL A 38 20.41 -5.85 5.92
C VAL A 38 20.58 -4.34 5.89
N GLU A 39 19.52 -3.61 5.60
CA GLU A 39 19.46 -2.15 5.71
C GLU A 39 18.61 -1.76 6.92
N SER A 40 19.11 -0.79 7.68
CA SER A 40 18.47 -0.29 8.89
C SER A 40 18.44 1.25 8.90
N GLY A 41 17.57 1.81 9.75
CA GLY A 41 17.28 3.24 9.80
C GLY A 41 15.85 3.54 9.36
N LYS A 42 15.67 4.60 8.55
CA LYS A 42 14.34 5.00 8.04
C LYS A 42 13.76 4.00 7.04
N VAL A 43 14.62 3.32 6.29
CA VAL A 43 14.25 2.24 5.39
C VAL A 43 14.77 0.96 6.01
N LYS A 44 13.88 -0.01 6.20
CA LYS A 44 14.23 -1.35 6.65
C LYS A 44 14.05 -2.30 5.48
N SER A 45 15.11 -3.01 5.14
CA SER A 45 15.07 -4.00 4.08
C SER A 45 16.06 -5.11 4.40
N GLU A 46 15.78 -6.29 3.88
CA GLU A 46 16.61 -7.46 3.99
C GLU A 46 16.61 -8.19 2.66
N PHE A 47 17.80 -8.45 2.13
CA PHE A 47 18.00 -9.16 0.86
C PHE A 47 18.95 -10.32 1.07
N GLU A 48 18.59 -11.50 0.59
CA GLU A 48 19.45 -12.66 0.57
C GLU A 48 19.50 -13.23 -0.84
N SER A 49 20.70 -13.41 -1.37
CA SER A 49 20.92 -13.98 -2.70
C SER A 49 21.89 -15.14 -2.62
N THR A 50 21.65 -16.19 -3.39
CA THR A 50 22.51 -17.37 -3.45
C THR A 50 22.82 -17.70 -4.90
N TYR A 51 24.09 -17.60 -5.26
CA TYR A 51 24.59 -17.84 -6.61
C TYR A 51 25.45 -19.10 -6.64
N LYS A 52 25.16 -20.01 -7.56
CA LYS A 52 25.99 -21.17 -7.87
C LYS A 52 26.90 -20.85 -9.04
N PHE A 53 28.19 -21.14 -8.87
CA PHE A 53 29.23 -21.00 -9.90
C PHE A 53 29.80 -22.37 -10.27
N SER A 54 30.10 -22.57 -11.56
CA SER A 54 30.79 -23.76 -12.09
C SER A 54 31.85 -23.34 -13.10
N VAL A 55 33.09 -23.77 -12.88
CA VAL A 55 34.27 -23.33 -13.66
C VAL A 55 34.38 -24.11 -14.97
N GLN A 56 34.30 -23.41 -16.10
CA GLN A 56 34.42 -24.00 -17.43
C GLN A 56 35.87 -24.15 -17.89
N GLY A 57 36.78 -23.37 -17.31
CA GLY A 57 38.20 -23.32 -17.66
C GLY A 57 38.69 -21.88 -17.80
N LYS A 58 39.81 -21.71 -18.51
CA LYS A 58 40.40 -20.40 -18.86
C LYS A 58 40.31 -20.15 -20.35
N ASP A 59 40.16 -18.88 -20.76
CA ASP A 59 40.35 -18.48 -22.16
C ASP A 59 41.84 -18.31 -22.52
N SER A 60 42.11 -17.94 -23.78
CA SER A 60 43.47 -17.72 -24.30
C SER A 60 44.23 -16.59 -23.60
N LEU A 61 43.52 -15.68 -22.91
CA LEU A 61 44.09 -14.60 -22.12
C LEU A 61 44.25 -14.99 -20.64
N GLY A 62 43.94 -16.24 -20.29
CA GLY A 62 44.03 -16.76 -18.93
C GLY A 62 42.84 -16.38 -18.03
N ASN A 63 41.80 -15.73 -18.55
CA ASN A 63 40.62 -15.36 -17.76
C ASN A 63 39.73 -16.57 -17.53
N TYR A 64 39.18 -16.68 -16.32
CA TYR A 64 38.24 -17.73 -15.96
C TYR A 64 36.89 -17.52 -16.64
N LYS A 65 36.36 -18.60 -17.23
CA LYS A 65 34.98 -18.67 -17.71
C LYS A 65 34.14 -19.45 -16.71
N LEU A 66 33.12 -18.81 -16.17
CA LEU A 66 32.25 -19.38 -15.13
C LEU A 66 30.81 -19.43 -15.63
N ASN A 67 30.16 -20.57 -15.45
CA ASN A 67 28.70 -20.64 -15.48
C ASN A 67 28.19 -20.15 -14.13
N CYS A 68 27.21 -19.25 -14.12
CA CYS A 68 26.59 -18.71 -12.92
C CYS A 68 25.08 -18.84 -13.00
N SER A 69 24.43 -19.16 -11.89
CA SER A 69 22.96 -19.16 -11.78
C SER A 69 22.53 -18.67 -10.40
N LEU A 70 21.46 -17.89 -10.35
CA LEU A 70 20.79 -17.54 -9.10
C LEU A 70 19.93 -18.73 -8.69
N ILE A 71 20.23 -19.38 -7.57
CA ILE A 71 19.50 -20.57 -7.11
C ILE A 71 18.49 -20.24 -6.01
N ARG A 72 18.67 -19.11 -5.32
CA ARG A 72 17.78 -18.64 -4.27
C ARG A 72 17.85 -17.13 -4.08
N PHE A 73 16.70 -16.53 -3.82
CA PHE A 73 16.55 -15.13 -3.51
C PHE A 73 15.44 -14.92 -2.46
N VAL A 74 15.71 -14.05 -1.48
CA VAL A 74 14.75 -13.58 -0.48
C VAL A 74 14.87 -12.06 -0.40
N GLU A 75 13.74 -11.37 -0.39
CA GLU A 75 13.64 -9.95 -0.13
C GLU A 75 12.47 -9.70 0.83
N ASN A 76 12.76 -8.96 1.89
CA ASN A 76 11.77 -8.43 2.81
C ASN A 76 12.03 -6.93 2.96
N SER A 77 11.30 -6.13 2.19
CA SER A 77 11.42 -4.67 2.18
C SER A 77 10.05 -4.02 2.25
N THR A 78 9.99 -2.71 2.49
CA THR A 78 8.71 -1.98 2.55
C THR A 78 7.95 -2.16 1.25
N GLY A 79 6.87 -2.95 1.30
CA GLY A 79 6.05 -3.22 0.14
C GLY A 79 6.69 -4.21 -0.86
N VAL A 80 7.65 -5.04 -0.49
CA VAL A 80 8.04 -6.22 -1.29
C VAL A 80 8.32 -7.38 -0.35
N GLN A 81 7.63 -8.49 -0.58
CA GLN A 81 7.91 -9.76 0.08
C GLN A 81 8.14 -10.82 -0.99
N LEU A 82 9.39 -11.21 -1.18
CA LEU A 82 9.80 -12.22 -2.15
C LEU A 82 10.57 -13.30 -1.40
N ASN A 83 10.13 -14.56 -1.47
CA ASN A 83 10.89 -15.68 -0.92
C ASN A 83 10.79 -16.86 -1.89
N THR A 84 11.86 -17.12 -2.63
CA THR A 84 11.91 -18.21 -3.63
C THR A 84 11.80 -19.62 -3.04
N ASP A 85 12.03 -19.80 -1.74
CA ASP A 85 11.73 -21.06 -1.04
C ASP A 85 10.22 -21.27 -0.83
N SER A 86 9.44 -20.18 -0.90
CA SER A 86 8.01 -20.17 -0.61
C SER A 86 7.28 -19.23 -1.58
N ILE A 87 7.34 -19.53 -2.88
CA ILE A 87 6.81 -18.66 -3.94
C ILE A 87 5.34 -18.26 -3.75
N ARG A 88 4.54 -19.12 -3.10
CA ARG A 88 3.11 -18.89 -2.81
C ARG A 88 2.82 -17.78 -1.80
N ASN A 89 3.83 -17.38 -1.02
CA ASN A 89 3.73 -16.32 -0.01
C ASN A 89 4.31 -14.98 -0.52
N MET A 90 4.62 -14.88 -1.81
CA MET A 90 5.17 -13.66 -2.41
C MET A 90 4.10 -12.59 -2.66
N THR A 91 4.51 -11.32 -2.68
CA THR A 91 3.69 -10.19 -3.13
C THR A 91 4.21 -9.61 -4.45
N PHE A 92 3.30 -9.38 -5.41
CA PHE A 92 3.63 -8.82 -6.74
C PHE A 92 3.16 -7.36 -6.87
N ASN A 93 3.65 -6.51 -5.98
CA ASN A 93 3.31 -5.09 -5.89
C ASN A 93 4.44 -4.15 -6.37
N SER A 94 5.62 -4.67 -6.70
CA SER A 94 6.74 -3.92 -7.27
C SER A 94 7.38 -4.68 -8.43
N SER A 95 7.77 -3.99 -9.51
CA SER A 95 8.48 -4.60 -10.63
C SER A 95 9.92 -5.02 -10.28
N GLY A 96 10.43 -4.62 -9.11
CA GLY A 96 11.74 -5.04 -8.60
C GLY A 96 11.89 -6.56 -8.49
N VAL A 97 10.78 -7.29 -8.30
CA VAL A 97 10.79 -8.76 -8.22
C VAL A 97 11.09 -9.44 -9.56
N LEU A 98 10.91 -8.76 -10.70
CA LEU A 98 11.07 -9.38 -12.02
C LEU A 98 12.51 -9.81 -12.30
N MET A 99 13.50 -9.02 -11.85
CA MET A 99 14.92 -9.32 -12.07
C MET A 99 15.37 -10.63 -11.39
N PRO A 100 15.22 -10.80 -10.06
CA PRO A 100 15.61 -12.06 -9.42
C PRO A 100 14.80 -13.24 -9.97
N LEU A 101 13.51 -13.07 -10.28
CA LEU A 101 12.68 -14.14 -10.85
C LEU A 101 13.12 -14.55 -12.27
N ALA A 102 13.61 -13.61 -13.08
CA ALA A 102 14.12 -13.91 -14.42
C ALA A 102 15.47 -14.65 -14.39
N LEU A 103 16.32 -14.34 -13.41
CA LEU A 103 17.62 -15.01 -13.21
C LEU A 103 17.51 -16.39 -12.56
N LEU A 104 16.40 -16.64 -11.87
CA LEU A 104 16.22 -17.80 -11.03
C LEU A 104 16.37 -19.10 -11.84
N GLN A 105 17.37 -19.89 -11.50
CA GLN A 105 17.76 -21.14 -12.17
C GLN A 105 18.08 -20.97 -13.67
N LYS A 106 18.41 -19.75 -14.10
CA LYS A 106 18.91 -19.47 -15.45
C LYS A 106 20.42 -19.30 -15.43
N THR A 107 21.08 -20.03 -16.32
CA THR A 107 22.53 -19.96 -16.47
C THR A 107 22.91 -18.73 -17.29
N PHE A 108 23.85 -17.96 -16.78
CA PHE A 108 24.55 -16.89 -17.49
C PHE A 108 26.06 -17.06 -17.30
N PHE A 109 26.85 -16.36 -18.11
CA PHE A 109 28.30 -16.57 -18.15
C PHE A 109 29.05 -15.38 -17.58
N VAL A 110 29.99 -15.64 -16.68
CA VAL A 110 30.86 -14.61 -16.08
C VAL A 110 32.28 -14.85 -16.56
N THR A 111 32.90 -13.82 -17.14
CA THR A 111 34.36 -13.80 -17.38
C THR A 111 35.03 -13.08 -16.22
N LEU A 112 35.92 -13.78 -15.52
CA LEU A 112 36.63 -13.27 -14.36
C LEU A 112 38.13 -13.25 -14.64
N SER A 113 38.79 -12.11 -14.41
CA SER A 113 40.24 -12.03 -14.56
C SER A 113 40.96 -12.91 -13.53
N PRO A 114 42.23 -13.29 -13.75
CA PRO A 114 43.04 -13.96 -12.74
C PRO A 114 43.13 -13.20 -11.41
N LYS A 115 42.82 -11.89 -11.43
CA LYS A 115 42.84 -10.97 -10.29
C LYS A 115 41.48 -10.75 -9.64
N GLY A 116 40.44 -11.48 -10.03
CA GLY A 116 39.11 -11.35 -9.41
C GLY A 116 38.29 -10.14 -9.87
N LYS A 117 38.66 -9.51 -11.00
CA LYS A 117 37.85 -8.47 -11.64
C LYS A 117 36.85 -9.12 -12.59
N VAL A 118 35.56 -8.83 -12.41
CA VAL A 118 34.52 -9.23 -13.36
C VAL A 118 34.70 -8.40 -14.62
N LEU A 119 35.01 -9.06 -15.74
CA LEU A 119 35.27 -8.41 -17.02
C LEU A 119 33.99 -8.28 -17.83
N THR A 120 33.24 -9.37 -17.95
CA THR A 120 31.98 -9.42 -18.70
C THR A 120 30.98 -10.37 -18.05
N ILE A 121 29.70 -10.07 -18.26
CA ILE A 121 28.58 -10.97 -17.95
C ILE A 121 27.73 -11.12 -19.22
N ASN A 122 27.69 -12.33 -19.77
CA ASN A 122 27.00 -12.64 -21.02
C ASN A 122 25.74 -13.49 -20.77
N GLY A 123 24.79 -13.44 -21.71
CA GLY A 123 23.52 -14.19 -21.64
C GLY A 123 22.36 -13.44 -20.98
N LEU A 124 22.60 -12.24 -20.42
CA LEU A 124 21.56 -11.45 -19.74
C LEU A 124 20.48 -10.95 -20.70
N GLU A 125 20.84 -10.57 -21.92
CA GLU A 125 19.89 -10.15 -22.96
C GLU A 125 18.93 -11.27 -23.33
N GLU A 126 19.45 -12.47 -23.50
CA GLU A 126 18.63 -13.65 -23.83
C GLU A 126 17.70 -14.02 -22.67
N ILE A 127 18.20 -13.99 -21.42
CA ILE A 127 17.36 -14.20 -20.23
C ILE A 127 16.23 -13.16 -20.17
N ALA A 128 16.56 -11.88 -20.40
CA ALA A 128 15.58 -10.80 -20.39
C ALA A 128 14.52 -10.98 -21.49
N ARG A 129 14.97 -11.29 -22.71
CA ARG A 129 14.12 -11.51 -23.89
C ARG A 129 13.18 -12.68 -23.68
N VAL A 130 13.71 -13.85 -23.32
CA VAL A 130 12.91 -15.07 -23.07
C VAL A 130 11.91 -14.86 -21.94
N SER A 131 12.32 -14.22 -20.84
CA SER A 131 11.42 -13.96 -19.71
C SER A 131 10.32 -12.96 -20.09
N THR A 132 10.68 -11.90 -20.82
CA THR A 132 9.75 -10.89 -21.32
C THR A 132 8.70 -11.49 -22.24
N GLU A 133 9.12 -12.28 -23.25
CA GLU A 133 8.23 -12.94 -24.19
C GLU A 133 7.33 -13.94 -23.46
N LYS A 134 7.92 -14.76 -22.58
CA LYS A 134 7.17 -15.76 -21.82
C LYS A 134 6.12 -15.16 -20.92
N TRP A 135 6.41 -14.02 -20.28
CA TRP A 135 5.50 -13.35 -19.36
C TRP A 135 4.63 -12.29 -20.04
N HIS A 136 4.84 -12.01 -21.32
CA HIS A 136 4.19 -10.92 -22.06
C HIS A 136 4.26 -9.60 -21.28
N LEU A 137 5.45 -9.20 -20.81
CA LEU A 137 5.60 -7.98 -20.01
C LEU A 137 5.30 -6.73 -20.85
N HIS A 138 4.78 -5.69 -20.19
CA HIS A 138 4.68 -4.36 -20.78
C HIS A 138 6.05 -3.88 -21.30
N THR A 139 6.08 -3.20 -22.45
CA THR A 139 7.34 -2.76 -23.10
C THR A 139 8.27 -1.99 -22.15
N ASN A 140 7.72 -1.08 -21.33
CA ASN A 140 8.51 -0.32 -20.36
C ASN A 140 9.14 -1.23 -19.27
N LEU A 141 8.41 -2.25 -18.81
CA LEU A 141 8.92 -3.22 -17.84
C LEU A 141 9.98 -4.15 -18.45
N SER A 142 9.83 -4.50 -19.72
CA SER A 142 10.84 -5.27 -20.48
C SER A 142 12.18 -4.53 -20.58
N VAL A 143 12.12 -3.23 -20.93
CA VAL A 143 13.30 -2.37 -20.97
C VAL A 143 13.89 -2.19 -19.57
N GLN A 144 13.04 -1.95 -18.56
CA GLN A 144 13.48 -1.83 -17.17
C GLN A 144 14.18 -3.12 -16.68
N LEU A 145 13.64 -4.29 -16.98
CA LEU A 145 14.23 -5.58 -16.63
C LEU A 145 15.64 -5.73 -17.21
N LEU A 146 15.80 -5.46 -18.51
CA LEU A 146 17.11 -5.55 -19.16
C LEU A 146 18.12 -4.55 -18.57
N ASN A 147 17.69 -3.32 -18.34
CA ASN A 147 18.54 -2.29 -17.74
C ASN A 147 18.96 -2.67 -16.32
N ASN A 148 18.06 -3.20 -15.52
CA ASN A 148 18.36 -3.69 -14.17
C ASN A 148 19.36 -4.84 -14.21
N LEU A 149 19.19 -5.80 -15.12
CA LEU A 149 20.13 -6.91 -15.31
C LEU A 149 21.52 -6.40 -15.71
N LYS A 150 21.62 -5.46 -16.67
CA LYS A 150 22.90 -4.93 -17.14
C LYS A 150 23.59 -4.02 -16.14
N SER A 151 22.84 -3.24 -15.36
CA SER A 151 23.41 -2.26 -14.44
C SER A 151 23.67 -2.82 -13.06
N ALA A 152 22.72 -3.54 -12.44
CA ALA A 152 22.82 -3.96 -11.05
C ALA A 152 23.60 -5.26 -10.86
N LEU A 153 23.40 -6.25 -11.72
CA LEU A 153 23.98 -7.59 -11.55
C LEU A 153 25.52 -7.58 -11.56
N PRO A 154 26.23 -6.84 -12.44
CA PRO A 154 27.69 -6.79 -12.39
C PRO A 154 28.24 -6.33 -11.04
N TYR A 155 27.63 -5.33 -10.41
CA TYR A 155 28.03 -4.89 -9.07
C TYR A 155 27.77 -5.97 -8.02
N GLN A 156 26.64 -6.68 -8.11
CA GLN A 156 26.33 -7.78 -7.18
C GLN A 156 27.35 -8.92 -7.32
N ILE A 157 27.65 -9.36 -8.54
CA ILE A 157 28.61 -10.45 -8.78
C ILE A 157 30.04 -10.04 -8.41
N GLN A 158 30.45 -8.81 -8.70
CA GLN A 158 31.80 -8.33 -8.35
C GLN A 158 32.05 -8.35 -6.83
N ARG A 159 31.02 -8.17 -6.00
CA ARG A 159 31.18 -8.21 -4.52
C ARG A 159 31.67 -9.56 -3.99
N PHE A 160 31.39 -10.66 -4.70
CA PHE A 160 31.86 -12.00 -4.29
C PHE A 160 33.34 -12.24 -4.58
N PHE A 161 33.96 -11.44 -5.46
CA PHE A 161 35.34 -11.64 -5.87
C PHE A 161 36.22 -10.45 -5.45
N LEU A 162 37.17 -10.71 -4.56
CA LEU A 162 38.18 -9.72 -4.15
C LEU A 162 39.10 -9.40 -5.33
N LYS A 163 39.27 -8.10 -5.63
CA LYS A 163 40.28 -7.64 -6.59
C LYS A 163 41.67 -7.76 -5.96
N LEU A 164 42.50 -8.65 -6.49
CA LEU A 164 43.82 -8.99 -5.96
C LEU A 164 44.89 -7.99 -6.43
N PRO A 165 45.87 -7.64 -5.58
CA PRO A 165 46.97 -6.77 -5.98
C PRO A 165 47.97 -7.50 -6.90
N ASP A 166 48.90 -6.73 -7.46
CA ASP A 166 49.99 -7.23 -8.32
C ASP A 166 51.16 -7.88 -7.55
N PHE A 167 50.96 -8.12 -6.26
CA PHE A 167 51.87 -8.88 -5.41
C PHE A 167 51.11 -9.96 -4.65
N ARG A 168 51.83 -10.89 -4.01
CA ARG A 168 51.22 -11.89 -3.14
C ARG A 168 50.98 -11.28 -1.75
N PRO A 169 49.74 -11.08 -1.29
CA PRO A 169 49.49 -10.52 0.03
C PRO A 169 49.98 -11.49 1.11
N GLN A 170 50.69 -10.93 2.08
CA GLN A 170 51.22 -11.60 3.27
C GLN A 170 50.74 -10.87 4.52
N TYR A 171 51.08 -11.37 5.71
CA TYR A 171 50.79 -10.67 6.96
C TYR A 171 51.28 -9.21 6.90
N GLN A 172 50.46 -8.27 7.40
CA GLN A 172 50.70 -6.82 7.36
C GLN A 172 50.77 -6.18 5.96
N SER A 173 50.51 -6.94 4.89
CA SER A 173 50.38 -6.34 3.56
C SER A 173 49.23 -5.35 3.51
N LYS A 174 49.46 -4.24 2.79
CA LYS A 174 48.47 -3.19 2.55
C LYS A 174 48.42 -2.86 1.07
N TRP A 175 47.21 -2.66 0.55
CA TRP A 175 47.02 -2.17 -0.81
C TRP A 175 45.72 -1.38 -0.91
N ASN A 176 45.61 -0.61 -1.98
CA ASN A 176 44.38 0.09 -2.31
C ASN A 176 43.75 -0.56 -3.55
N ASP A 177 42.44 -0.36 -3.73
CA ASP A 177 41.80 -0.64 -5.01
C ASP A 177 42.31 0.31 -6.12
N GLU A 178 41.97 0.00 -7.38
CA GLU A 178 42.34 0.80 -8.55
C GLU A 178 41.94 2.29 -8.43
N GLY A 179 40.87 2.59 -7.67
CA GLY A 179 40.38 3.96 -7.45
C GLY A 179 40.94 4.65 -6.19
N GLY A 180 41.77 3.98 -5.38
CA GLY A 180 42.31 4.52 -4.13
C GLY A 180 41.28 4.75 -3.02
N ASN A 181 40.03 4.31 -3.20
CA ASN A 181 38.93 4.56 -2.26
C ASN A 181 38.89 3.51 -1.15
N ILE A 182 39.22 2.25 -1.48
CA ILE A 182 39.18 1.13 -0.56
C ILE A 182 40.61 0.75 -0.20
N LYS A 183 40.90 0.73 1.11
CA LYS A 183 42.17 0.28 1.69
C LYS A 183 41.98 -1.11 2.25
N TYR A 184 42.89 -2.01 1.93
CA TYR A 184 42.94 -3.36 2.46
C TYR A 184 44.17 -3.53 3.34
N ASN A 185 44.03 -4.25 4.45
CA ASN A 185 45.11 -4.55 5.38
C ASN A 185 45.00 -6.00 5.87
N VAL A 186 46.06 -6.79 5.71
CA VAL A 186 46.11 -8.15 6.23
C VAL A 186 46.42 -8.12 7.72
N THR A 187 45.42 -8.44 8.55
CA THR A 187 45.49 -8.37 10.01
C THR A 187 45.84 -9.69 10.67
N GLY A 188 45.81 -10.81 9.95
CA GLY A 188 46.16 -12.12 10.50
C GLY A 188 46.26 -13.23 9.45
N ILE A 189 46.80 -14.37 9.88
CA ILE A 189 46.93 -15.60 9.08
C ILE A 189 46.41 -16.79 9.90
N LYS A 190 45.60 -17.66 9.28
CA LYS A 190 45.12 -18.92 9.86
C LYS A 190 45.25 -20.04 8.82
N GLY A 191 46.36 -20.77 8.85
CA GLY A 191 46.68 -21.76 7.81
C GLY A 191 46.75 -21.10 6.43
N ALA A 192 46.02 -21.62 5.45
CA ALA A 192 45.97 -21.05 4.09
C ALA A 192 45.10 -19.79 3.96
N LYS A 193 44.60 -19.23 5.07
CA LYS A 193 43.63 -18.13 5.09
C LYS A 193 44.25 -16.84 5.61
N LEU A 194 44.00 -15.74 4.91
CA LEU A 194 44.32 -14.38 5.35
C LEU A 194 43.07 -13.73 5.95
N LEU A 195 43.25 -13.05 7.07
CA LEU A 195 42.24 -12.14 7.61
C LEU A 195 42.55 -10.75 7.09
N ILE A 196 41.63 -10.15 6.35
CA ILE A 196 41.81 -8.87 5.67
C ILE A 196 40.76 -7.91 6.22
N ARG A 197 41.22 -6.77 6.75
CA ARG A 197 40.36 -5.64 7.07
C ARG A 197 40.28 -4.71 5.86
N LEU A 198 39.09 -4.25 5.53
CA LEU A 198 38.86 -3.25 4.49
C LEU A 198 38.23 -1.99 5.08
N GLU A 199 38.64 -0.83 4.57
CA GLU A 199 38.10 0.47 4.93
C GLU A 199 37.92 1.33 3.68
N GLU A 200 36.73 1.91 3.49
CA GLU A 200 36.45 2.86 2.41
C GLU A 200 35.90 4.15 3.01
N ILE A 201 36.44 5.28 2.57
CA ILE A 201 35.84 6.59 2.85
C ILE A 201 35.74 7.33 1.52
N LYS A 202 34.52 7.38 0.99
CA LYS A 202 34.23 8.08 -0.26
C LYS A 202 33.43 9.34 0.05
N LYS A 203 34.00 10.49 -0.27
CA LYS A 203 33.35 11.81 -0.14
C LYS A 203 32.79 12.21 -1.51
N THR A 204 31.48 12.08 -1.70
CA THR A 204 30.73 12.66 -2.82
C THR A 204 29.61 13.55 -2.21
N PRO A 205 28.59 14.08 -2.94
CA PRO A 205 27.44 14.69 -2.25
C PRO A 205 26.73 13.72 -1.28
N THR A 206 27.05 12.42 -1.37
CA THR A 206 26.78 11.41 -0.34
C THR A 206 28.11 11.01 0.32
N THR A 207 28.15 10.97 1.65
CA THR A 207 29.33 10.38 2.34
C THR A 207 29.08 8.89 2.53
N LEU A 208 29.97 8.06 2.01
CA LEU A 208 29.97 6.61 2.19
C LEU A 208 31.16 6.22 3.05
N GLN A 209 30.90 5.54 4.16
CA GLN A 209 31.93 4.94 5.00
C GLN A 209 31.70 3.44 5.07
N ASN A 210 32.65 2.65 4.56
CA ASN A 210 32.60 1.20 4.66
C ASN A 210 33.71 0.68 5.57
N LYS A 211 33.37 -0.31 6.38
CA LYS A 211 34.33 -1.09 7.17
C LYS A 211 33.95 -2.55 7.06
N GLY A 212 34.94 -3.42 6.93
CA GLY A 212 34.66 -4.84 6.80
C GLY A 212 35.84 -5.72 7.14
N ASP A 213 35.55 -7.00 7.35
CA ASP A 213 36.53 -8.04 7.57
C ASP A 213 36.25 -9.19 6.59
N LEU A 214 37.30 -9.74 5.98
CA LEU A 214 37.25 -10.82 5.00
C LEU A 214 38.17 -11.97 5.43
N GLN A 215 37.74 -13.19 5.17
CA GLN A 215 38.57 -14.39 5.25
C GLN A 215 38.90 -14.88 3.84
N PHE A 216 40.11 -14.62 3.38
CA PHE A 216 40.57 -14.95 2.03
C PHE A 216 41.39 -16.24 2.00
N ASN A 217 40.98 -17.22 1.19
CA ASN A 217 41.70 -18.46 0.99
C ASN A 217 42.77 -18.28 -0.10
N THR A 218 44.05 -18.31 0.29
CA THR A 218 45.19 -18.09 -0.61
C THR A 218 45.44 -19.24 -1.60
N THR A 219 44.93 -20.45 -1.31
CA THR A 219 45.06 -21.61 -2.20
C THR A 219 44.14 -21.48 -3.41
N LEU A 220 42.91 -21.01 -3.18
CA LEU A 220 41.90 -20.87 -4.23
C LEU A 220 41.81 -19.45 -4.80
N GLY A 221 42.25 -18.46 -4.03
CA GLY A 221 42.10 -17.05 -4.34
C GLY A 221 40.65 -16.55 -4.19
N LEU A 222 39.86 -17.16 -3.30
CA LEU A 222 38.46 -16.80 -3.06
C LEU A 222 38.25 -16.30 -1.62
N VAL A 223 37.23 -15.47 -1.42
CA VAL A 223 36.81 -15.04 -0.07
C VAL A 223 35.79 -16.04 0.45
N GLU A 224 36.11 -16.76 1.54
CA GLU A 224 35.20 -17.77 2.08
C GLU A 224 34.13 -17.18 3.00
N TRP A 225 34.45 -16.07 3.65
CA TRP A 225 33.56 -15.35 4.54
C TRP A 225 33.89 -13.87 4.50
N GLY A 226 32.90 -13.00 4.62
CA GLY A 226 33.14 -11.58 4.80
C GLY A 226 31.96 -10.85 5.40
N THR A 227 32.25 -9.72 6.05
CA THR A 227 31.26 -8.75 6.52
C THR A 227 31.67 -7.35 6.06
N LEU A 228 30.69 -6.53 5.71
CA LEU A 228 30.84 -5.15 5.28
C LEU A 228 29.72 -4.32 5.91
N SER A 229 30.09 -3.43 6.82
CA SER A 229 29.20 -2.41 7.36
C SER A 229 29.40 -1.10 6.61
N SER A 230 28.31 -0.52 6.12
CA SER A 230 28.28 0.73 5.37
C SER A 230 27.41 1.74 6.10
N GLN A 231 27.92 2.95 6.27
CA GLN A 231 27.12 4.10 6.68
C GLN A 231 27.02 5.08 5.50
N ILE A 232 25.79 5.33 5.06
CA ILE A 232 25.48 6.22 3.93
C ILE A 232 24.81 7.47 4.49
N THR A 233 25.48 8.60 4.37
CA THR A 233 24.95 9.90 4.77
C THR A 233 24.51 10.67 3.54
N VAL A 234 23.18 10.78 3.36
CA VAL A 234 22.55 11.52 2.27
C VAL A 234 22.20 12.92 2.75
N ASN A 235 22.86 13.92 2.18
CA ASN A 235 22.52 15.33 2.42
C ASN A 235 21.54 15.78 1.35
N LYS A 236 20.25 15.90 1.69
CA LYS A 236 19.26 16.55 0.81
C LYS A 236 19.23 18.04 1.12
N SER A 237 19.73 18.83 0.18
CA SER A 237 19.54 20.28 0.15
C SER A 237 18.18 20.58 -0.48
N ASN A 238 17.25 21.04 0.33
CA ASN A 238 16.18 21.91 -0.16
C ASN A 238 16.60 23.31 0.29
N GLU A 239 16.44 24.34 -0.55
CA GLU A 239 17.06 25.69 -0.50
C GLU A 239 17.04 26.45 0.86
N THR A 240 16.38 25.93 1.90
CA THR A 240 16.34 26.51 3.25
C THR A 240 16.54 25.51 4.40
N ASN A 241 16.69 24.19 4.17
CA ASN A 241 16.93 23.19 5.22
C ASN A 241 17.65 21.93 4.69
N ILE A 242 18.84 21.64 5.22
CA ILE A 242 19.56 20.39 4.94
C ILE A 242 18.95 19.27 5.79
N LYS A 243 18.26 18.32 5.16
CA LYS A 243 17.86 17.07 5.83
C LYS A 243 18.91 16.01 5.57
N THR A 244 19.68 15.70 6.61
CA THR A 244 20.59 14.55 6.61
C THR A 244 19.79 13.28 6.92
N SER A 245 19.93 12.26 6.07
CA SER A 245 19.43 10.91 6.36
C SER A 245 20.61 9.94 6.36
N VAL A 246 20.70 9.15 7.43
CA VAL A 246 21.70 8.09 7.59
C VAL A 246 21.02 6.75 7.31
N ILE A 247 21.65 5.95 6.46
CA ILE A 247 21.27 4.57 6.17
C ILE A 247 22.44 3.70 6.57
N ASP A 248 22.20 2.76 7.48
CA ASP A 248 23.20 1.80 7.91
C ASP A 248 22.91 0.45 7.22
N GLN A 249 23.89 -0.08 6.51
CA GLN A 249 23.79 -1.35 5.81
C GLN A 249 24.83 -2.33 6.37
N THR A 250 24.48 -3.60 6.47
CA THR A 250 25.42 -4.69 6.75
C THR A 250 25.27 -5.76 5.69
N PHE A 251 26.34 -6.05 4.97
CA PHE A 251 26.43 -7.15 4.02
C PHE A 251 27.31 -8.25 4.58
N THR A 252 26.82 -9.47 4.61
CA THR A 252 27.60 -10.66 4.91
C THR A 252 27.67 -11.57 3.69
N GLN A 253 28.79 -12.27 3.52
CA GLN A 253 28.93 -13.28 2.48
C GLN A 253 29.55 -14.56 3.03
N THR A 254 29.15 -15.69 2.46
CA THR A 254 29.70 -17.02 2.75
C THR A 254 29.87 -17.82 1.47
N LEU A 255 30.95 -18.59 1.41
CA LEU A 255 31.20 -19.57 0.35
C LEU A 255 31.02 -20.99 0.88
N THR A 256 30.37 -21.83 0.09
CA THR A 256 30.24 -23.27 0.35
C THR A 256 30.51 -24.05 -0.94
N TYR A 257 30.94 -25.32 -0.84
CA TYR A 257 31.22 -26.19 -1.99
C TYR A 257 30.09 -27.17 -2.30
N GLN A 258 28.96 -27.06 -1.59
CA GLN A 258 27.79 -27.89 -1.81
C GLN A 258 26.56 -27.00 -1.94
N ALA A 259 25.90 -27.07 -3.10
CA ALA A 259 24.61 -26.43 -3.29
C ALA A 259 23.50 -27.37 -2.85
N GLY A 260 22.58 -26.90 -2.01
CA GLY A 260 21.25 -27.49 -1.97
C GLY A 260 20.55 -27.21 -3.29
N ASN A 261 19.99 -28.23 -3.94
CA ASN A 261 19.10 -28.03 -5.07
C ASN A 261 17.71 -27.67 -4.54
N THR A 262 17.29 -26.43 -4.74
CA THR A 262 15.89 -26.04 -4.58
C THR A 262 15.18 -26.22 -5.90
N SER A 263 14.07 -26.96 -5.95
CA SER A 263 13.19 -26.99 -7.13
C SER A 263 12.18 -25.86 -7.03
N ILE A 264 11.95 -25.11 -8.11
CA ILE A 264 10.98 -24.04 -8.13
C ILE A 264 9.83 -24.41 -9.06
N ASP A 265 8.60 -24.23 -8.58
CA ASP A 265 7.39 -24.42 -9.36
C ASP A 265 7.27 -23.28 -10.39
N THR A 266 7.95 -23.48 -11.52
CA THR A 266 7.99 -22.50 -12.60
C THR A 266 6.62 -22.28 -13.23
N ALA A 267 5.71 -23.26 -13.17
CA ALA A 267 4.35 -23.13 -13.69
C ALA A 267 3.56 -22.12 -12.87
N TRP A 268 3.63 -22.22 -11.54
CA TRP A 268 3.01 -21.25 -10.63
C TRP A 268 3.60 -19.86 -10.82
N LEU A 269 4.93 -19.73 -10.93
CA LEU A 269 5.59 -18.44 -11.17
C LEU A 269 5.09 -17.76 -12.46
N ASN A 270 5.01 -18.51 -13.56
CA ASN A 270 4.53 -17.95 -14.83
C ASN A 270 3.06 -17.53 -14.73
N MET A 271 2.22 -18.34 -14.05
CA MET A 271 0.83 -17.97 -13.78
C MET A 271 0.77 -16.67 -12.98
N ALA A 272 1.56 -16.56 -11.91
CA ALA A 272 1.49 -15.42 -11.00
C ALA A 272 1.88 -14.10 -11.68
N ILE A 273 2.89 -14.12 -12.55
CA ILE A 273 3.33 -12.96 -13.33
C ILE A 273 2.35 -12.64 -14.47
N LYS A 274 1.88 -13.64 -15.22
CA LYS A 274 0.92 -13.42 -16.32
C LYS A 274 -0.42 -12.85 -15.86
N LEU A 275 -0.84 -13.17 -14.63
CA LEU A 275 -2.07 -12.65 -14.04
C LEU A 275 -1.85 -11.36 -13.23
N SER A 276 -0.62 -10.84 -13.16
CA SER A 276 -0.34 -9.59 -12.45
C SER A 276 -0.49 -8.38 -13.38
N TRP A 277 -0.39 -7.18 -12.80
CA TRP A 277 -0.43 -5.94 -13.55
C TRP A 277 0.82 -5.72 -14.41
N PHE A 278 1.86 -6.55 -14.31
CA PHE A 278 3.08 -6.43 -15.12
C PHE A 278 2.89 -6.91 -16.56
N SER A 279 1.83 -7.67 -16.82
CA SER A 279 1.66 -8.47 -18.03
C SER A 279 0.51 -8.00 -18.91
N ASP A 280 0.72 -8.10 -20.22
CA ASP A 280 -0.26 -7.99 -21.30
C ASP A 280 -0.79 -9.36 -21.75
N ALA A 281 -0.47 -10.45 -21.04
CA ALA A 281 -0.89 -11.81 -21.40
C ALA A 281 -2.42 -11.95 -21.54
N LEU A 282 -3.17 -11.14 -20.80
CA LEU A 282 -4.63 -11.13 -20.80
C LEU A 282 -5.25 -9.99 -21.62
N LYS A 283 -4.44 -9.14 -22.26
CA LYS A 283 -4.91 -7.86 -22.81
C LYS A 283 -4.78 -7.76 -24.33
N GLN A 284 -5.60 -6.90 -24.92
CA GLN A 284 -5.42 -6.36 -26.26
C GLN A 284 -5.41 -4.84 -26.17
N GLY A 285 -4.24 -4.23 -26.39
CA GLY A 285 -4.02 -2.84 -26.03
C GLY A 285 -4.12 -2.66 -24.51
N VAL A 286 -4.97 -1.74 -24.06
CA VAL A 286 -5.16 -1.44 -22.62
C VAL A 286 -6.27 -2.25 -21.97
N GLU A 287 -7.12 -2.91 -22.76
CA GLU A 287 -8.30 -3.62 -22.29
C GLU A 287 -8.04 -5.13 -22.16
N TYR A 288 -8.79 -5.78 -21.28
CA TYR A 288 -8.76 -7.24 -21.16
C TYR A 288 -9.46 -7.86 -22.37
N ASP A 289 -8.82 -8.87 -22.97
CA ASP A 289 -9.36 -9.62 -24.08
C ASP A 289 -10.04 -10.90 -23.58
N ALA A 290 -11.32 -11.08 -23.91
CA ALA A 290 -12.13 -12.19 -23.41
C ALA A 290 -11.58 -13.56 -23.84
N VAL A 291 -11.06 -13.67 -25.06
CA VAL A 291 -10.52 -14.94 -25.59
C VAL A 291 -9.23 -15.32 -24.86
N LYS A 292 -8.30 -14.38 -24.70
CA LYS A 292 -7.06 -14.58 -23.94
C LYS A 292 -7.32 -14.92 -22.48
N VAL A 293 -8.26 -14.21 -21.83
CA VAL A 293 -8.67 -14.49 -20.45
C VAL A 293 -9.22 -15.90 -20.35
N ASN A 294 -10.21 -16.26 -21.16
CA ASN A 294 -10.83 -17.59 -21.10
C ASN A 294 -9.84 -18.72 -21.35
N ASN A 295 -8.98 -18.59 -22.36
CA ASN A 295 -7.95 -19.59 -22.67
C ASN A 295 -6.94 -19.72 -21.53
N THR A 296 -6.48 -18.60 -20.97
CA THR A 296 -5.52 -18.60 -19.87
C THR A 296 -6.12 -19.22 -18.60
N LEU A 297 -7.35 -18.86 -18.26
CA LEU A 297 -8.02 -19.41 -17.09
C LEU A 297 -8.30 -20.91 -17.26
N ALA A 298 -8.77 -21.37 -18.43
CA ALA A 298 -9.00 -22.78 -18.69
C ALA A 298 -7.73 -23.65 -18.53
N ASN A 299 -6.56 -23.09 -18.90
CA ASN A 299 -5.28 -23.76 -18.71
C ASN A 299 -4.86 -23.83 -17.24
N TYR A 300 -5.02 -22.74 -16.49
CA TYR A 300 -4.60 -22.68 -15.10
C TYR A 300 -5.58 -23.29 -14.10
N ASP A 301 -6.88 -23.38 -14.43
CA ASP A 301 -7.90 -24.02 -13.59
C ASP A 301 -7.55 -25.49 -13.30
N LYS A 302 -6.93 -26.17 -14.26
CA LYS A 302 -6.49 -27.57 -14.14
C LYS A 302 -5.35 -27.75 -13.13
N LEU A 303 -4.57 -26.70 -12.88
CA LEU A 303 -3.35 -26.77 -12.06
C LEU A 303 -3.49 -26.07 -10.72
N PHE A 304 -4.26 -24.98 -10.66
CA PHE A 304 -4.22 -24.01 -9.56
C PHE A 304 -5.60 -23.64 -9.00
N SER A 305 -6.66 -24.38 -9.34
CA SER A 305 -8.03 -24.11 -8.84
C SER A 305 -8.16 -24.14 -7.32
N ASN A 306 -7.27 -24.82 -6.60
CA ASN A 306 -7.20 -24.84 -5.13
C ASN A 306 -6.19 -23.83 -4.55
N GLU A 307 -5.59 -22.97 -5.38
CA GLU A 307 -4.59 -22.00 -4.94
C GLU A 307 -5.24 -20.63 -4.70
N ARG A 308 -4.98 -20.07 -3.51
CA ARG A 308 -5.52 -18.77 -3.08
C ARG A 308 -5.18 -17.64 -4.06
N TYR A 309 -3.90 -17.49 -4.40
CA TYR A 309 -3.44 -16.40 -5.28
C TYR A 309 -4.11 -16.46 -6.65
N TYR A 310 -4.19 -17.66 -7.23
CA TYR A 310 -4.83 -17.87 -8.52
C TYR A 310 -6.30 -17.48 -8.49
N ASN A 311 -7.07 -17.94 -7.49
CA ASN A 311 -8.49 -17.63 -7.40
C ASN A 311 -8.77 -16.13 -7.25
N ALA A 312 -7.95 -15.41 -6.47
CA ALA A 312 -8.05 -13.96 -6.37
C ALA A 312 -7.79 -13.29 -7.74
N LYS A 313 -6.71 -13.65 -8.44
CA LYS A 313 -6.39 -13.06 -9.75
C LYS A 313 -7.36 -13.46 -10.86
N LYS A 314 -7.91 -14.67 -10.78
CA LYS A 314 -8.99 -15.13 -11.66
C LYS A 314 -10.22 -14.21 -11.53
N LEU A 315 -10.62 -13.87 -10.31
CA LEU A 315 -11.73 -12.94 -10.07
C LEU A 315 -11.44 -11.53 -10.60
N HIS A 316 -10.23 -11.00 -10.38
CA HIS A 316 -9.81 -9.72 -10.96
C HIS A 316 -9.92 -9.71 -12.49
N ALA A 317 -9.43 -10.77 -13.16
CA ALA A 317 -9.49 -10.88 -14.62
C ALA A 317 -10.93 -10.94 -15.15
N VAL A 318 -11.82 -11.71 -14.49
CA VAL A 318 -13.23 -11.79 -14.90
C VAL A 318 -13.98 -10.48 -14.61
N GLN A 319 -13.69 -9.83 -13.49
CA GLN A 319 -14.27 -8.51 -13.18
C GLN A 319 -13.86 -7.47 -14.24
N ALA A 320 -12.61 -7.52 -14.71
CA ALA A 320 -12.09 -6.59 -15.72
C ALA A 320 -12.73 -6.76 -17.10
N LEU A 321 -13.29 -7.95 -17.41
CA LEU A 321 -14.11 -8.16 -18.61
C LEU A 321 -15.49 -7.51 -18.53
N ARG A 322 -15.87 -6.93 -17.37
CA ARG A 322 -17.20 -6.35 -17.10
C ARG A 322 -18.37 -7.34 -17.25
N ASP A 323 -18.08 -8.64 -17.20
CA ASP A 323 -19.08 -9.72 -17.11
C ASP A 323 -19.50 -9.89 -15.64
N HIS A 324 -20.35 -8.97 -15.17
CA HIS A 324 -20.76 -8.90 -13.78
C HIS A 324 -21.47 -10.18 -13.31
N LYS A 325 -22.27 -10.82 -14.18
CA LYS A 325 -22.99 -12.05 -13.84
C LYS A 325 -22.01 -13.19 -13.54
N ARG A 326 -21.07 -13.44 -14.47
CA ARG A 326 -20.06 -14.49 -14.28
C ARG A 326 -19.15 -14.19 -13.10
N PHE A 327 -18.77 -12.92 -12.92
CA PHE A 327 -17.98 -12.49 -11.77
C PHE A 327 -18.70 -12.82 -10.45
N ASP A 328 -19.97 -12.45 -10.30
CA ASP A 328 -20.74 -12.68 -9.07
C ASP A 328 -20.92 -14.18 -8.79
N GLU A 329 -21.22 -14.98 -9.84
CA GLU A 329 -21.34 -16.44 -9.73
C GLU A 329 -20.02 -17.12 -9.32
N MET A 330 -18.89 -16.59 -9.75
CA MET A 330 -17.57 -17.10 -9.34
C MET A 330 -17.22 -16.62 -7.93
N LEU A 331 -17.45 -15.35 -7.64
CA LEU A 331 -17.14 -14.73 -6.35
C LEU A 331 -17.86 -15.44 -5.20
N ILE A 332 -19.13 -15.78 -5.39
CA ILE A 332 -19.92 -16.45 -4.36
C ILE A 332 -19.37 -17.86 -4.04
N LYS A 333 -18.89 -18.58 -5.06
CA LYS A 333 -18.32 -19.93 -4.94
C LYS A 333 -16.89 -19.95 -4.39
N THR A 334 -16.11 -18.89 -4.58
CA THR A 334 -14.72 -18.82 -4.09
C THR A 334 -14.66 -18.85 -2.56
N PRO A 335 -13.92 -19.77 -1.91
CA PRO A 335 -13.83 -19.81 -0.44
C PRO A 335 -13.34 -18.49 0.18
N ASN A 336 -13.92 -18.07 1.31
CA ASN A 336 -13.61 -16.77 1.94
C ASN A 336 -12.12 -16.61 2.28
N HIS A 337 -11.47 -17.69 2.72
CA HIS A 337 -10.05 -17.66 3.06
C HIS A 337 -9.13 -17.41 1.85
N PHE A 338 -9.58 -17.69 0.62
CA PHE A 338 -8.86 -17.30 -0.60
C PHE A 338 -8.92 -15.80 -0.86
N LEU A 339 -9.93 -15.10 -0.34
CA LEU A 339 -10.12 -13.67 -0.51
C LEU A 339 -9.52 -12.83 0.62
N LYS A 340 -8.79 -13.44 1.57
CA LYS A 340 -8.13 -12.69 2.65
C LYS A 340 -7.24 -11.59 2.05
N GLY A 341 -7.40 -10.34 2.51
CA GLY A 341 -6.66 -9.18 1.98
C GLY A 341 -7.15 -8.64 0.63
N GLU A 342 -8.10 -9.30 -0.04
CA GLU A 342 -8.73 -8.85 -1.27
C GLU A 342 -10.04 -8.10 -0.92
N PHE A 343 -9.91 -6.94 -0.26
CA PHE A 343 -11.04 -6.25 0.37
C PHE A 343 -12.16 -5.85 -0.59
N THR A 344 -11.83 -5.46 -1.83
CA THR A 344 -12.82 -5.17 -2.87
C THR A 344 -13.68 -6.40 -3.21
N HIS A 345 -13.07 -7.57 -3.33
CA HIS A 345 -13.80 -8.82 -3.60
C HIS A 345 -14.63 -9.24 -2.39
N LEU A 346 -14.09 -9.14 -1.17
CA LEU A 346 -14.85 -9.40 0.05
C LEU A 346 -16.06 -8.46 0.16
N HIS A 347 -15.89 -7.16 -0.09
CA HIS A 347 -16.98 -6.17 -0.09
C HIS A 347 -18.09 -6.55 -1.07
N ASN A 348 -17.74 -6.86 -2.32
CA ASN A 348 -18.72 -7.29 -3.34
C ASN A 348 -19.40 -8.60 -2.95
N LYS A 349 -18.67 -9.52 -2.31
CA LYS A 349 -19.18 -10.84 -1.91
C LYS A 349 -20.24 -10.74 -0.81
N MET A 350 -20.15 -9.75 0.08
CA MET A 350 -21.08 -9.58 1.20
C MET A 350 -22.55 -9.60 0.75
N GLY A 351 -22.90 -8.85 -0.31
CA GLY A 351 -24.27 -8.77 -0.82
C GLY A 351 -24.77 -10.10 -1.39
N GLY A 352 -23.93 -10.82 -2.13
CA GLY A 352 -24.25 -12.16 -2.64
C GLY A 352 -24.39 -13.19 -1.53
N ALA A 353 -23.50 -13.15 -0.53
CA ALA A 353 -23.54 -14.04 0.62
C ALA A 353 -24.80 -13.82 1.47
N LEU A 354 -25.22 -12.56 1.66
CA LEU A 354 -26.44 -12.23 2.40
C LEU A 354 -27.71 -12.72 1.69
N LYS A 355 -27.73 -12.77 0.35
CA LYS A 355 -28.83 -13.39 -0.41
C LYS A 355 -28.94 -14.90 -0.15
N ILE A 356 -27.85 -15.56 0.26
CA ILE A 356 -27.86 -16.97 0.68
C ILE A 356 -28.36 -17.08 2.13
N SER A 357 -27.69 -16.40 3.07
CA SER A 357 -28.07 -16.35 4.49
C SER A 357 -27.25 -15.30 5.25
N ALA A 358 -27.77 -14.85 6.39
CA ALA A 358 -27.03 -14.05 7.36
C ALA A 358 -25.72 -14.71 7.80
N ASP A 359 -25.73 -16.02 8.08
CA ASP A 359 -24.54 -16.77 8.52
C ASP A 359 -23.43 -16.75 7.44
N SER A 360 -23.81 -16.86 6.18
CA SER A 360 -22.87 -16.79 5.05
C SER A 360 -22.23 -15.40 4.94
N ALA A 361 -23.02 -14.33 5.10
CA ALA A 361 -22.49 -12.96 5.09
C ALA A 361 -21.59 -12.68 6.32
N TYR A 362 -21.98 -13.17 7.50
CA TYR A 362 -21.17 -13.06 8.71
C TYR A 362 -19.80 -13.73 8.53
N ALA A 363 -19.76 -14.92 7.91
CA ALA A 363 -18.51 -15.61 7.60
C ALA A 363 -17.60 -14.82 6.63
N VAL A 364 -18.15 -13.98 5.75
CA VAL A 364 -17.36 -13.06 4.90
C VAL A 364 -16.86 -11.88 5.73
N ALA A 365 -17.70 -11.32 6.59
CA ALA A 365 -17.37 -10.16 7.44
C ALA A 365 -16.15 -10.40 8.34
N LEU A 366 -15.94 -11.64 8.81
CA LEU A 366 -14.76 -12.02 9.61
C LEU A 366 -13.43 -11.78 8.89
N TYR A 367 -13.41 -11.70 7.55
CA TYR A 367 -12.23 -11.37 6.75
C TYR A 367 -12.13 -9.89 6.38
N LEU A 368 -13.19 -9.10 6.58
CA LEU A 368 -13.31 -7.72 6.10
C LEU A 368 -13.34 -6.68 7.23
N TYR A 369 -13.81 -7.02 8.43
CA TYR A 369 -14.20 -6.07 9.49
C TYR A 369 -13.13 -5.06 9.95
N LYS A 370 -11.84 -5.39 9.76
CA LYS A 370 -10.72 -4.51 10.10
C LYS A 370 -10.46 -3.42 9.06
N ASP A 371 -10.97 -3.58 7.85
CA ASP A 371 -10.75 -2.66 6.74
C ASP A 371 -11.90 -1.64 6.60
N LYS A 372 -11.60 -0.47 6.03
CA LYS A 372 -12.57 0.61 5.79
C LYS A 372 -13.70 0.19 4.84
N SER A 373 -13.45 -0.77 3.94
CA SER A 373 -14.48 -1.32 3.07
C SER A 373 -15.60 -2.03 3.84
N PHE A 374 -15.36 -2.52 5.06
CA PHE A 374 -16.44 -3.01 5.92
C PHE A 374 -17.35 -1.87 6.37
N ASP A 375 -16.78 -0.75 6.78
CA ASP A 375 -17.53 0.41 7.29
C ASP A 375 -18.40 0.99 6.18
N GLN A 376 -17.82 1.15 4.99
CA GLN A 376 -18.57 1.57 3.82
C GLN A 376 -19.70 0.58 3.49
N TRP A 377 -19.45 -0.72 3.54
CA TRP A 377 -20.49 -1.70 3.30
C TRP A 377 -21.62 -1.63 4.33
N VAL A 378 -21.29 -1.65 5.63
CA VAL A 378 -22.26 -1.62 6.72
C VAL A 378 -23.08 -0.32 6.67
N GLN A 379 -22.39 0.82 6.61
CA GLN A 379 -23.02 2.13 6.79
C GLN A 379 -23.70 2.66 5.54
N HIS A 380 -23.28 2.22 4.34
CA HIS A 380 -23.84 2.73 3.09
C HIS A 380 -24.66 1.68 2.36
N SER A 381 -24.15 0.46 2.17
CA SER A 381 -24.86 -0.56 1.39
C SER A 381 -25.90 -1.32 2.22
N PHE A 382 -25.48 -1.90 3.34
CA PHE A 382 -26.30 -2.76 4.19
C PHE A 382 -27.37 -1.97 4.94
N ALA A 383 -27.03 -0.83 5.55
CA ALA A 383 -27.97 0.00 6.29
C ALA A 383 -29.21 0.40 5.45
N GLN A 384 -29.05 0.57 4.12
CA GLN A 384 -30.15 0.96 3.25
C GLN A 384 -31.25 -0.11 3.15
N ALA A 385 -30.92 -1.39 3.39
CA ALA A 385 -31.91 -2.46 3.42
C ALA A 385 -33.00 -2.24 4.48
N PHE A 386 -32.73 -1.41 5.48
CA PHE A 386 -33.67 -1.09 6.55
C PHE A 386 -34.49 0.18 6.29
N LEU A 387 -34.36 0.85 5.14
CA LEU A 387 -35.21 1.99 4.78
C LEU A 387 -36.59 1.57 4.26
N GLY A 388 -36.72 0.36 3.73
CA GLY A 388 -37.95 -0.19 3.13
C GLY A 388 -38.89 -0.90 4.12
N GLU A 389 -39.80 -1.71 3.57
CA GLU A 389 -40.81 -2.47 4.31
C GLU A 389 -40.22 -3.64 5.12
N GLU A 390 -40.70 -3.80 6.35
CA GLU A 390 -40.18 -4.76 7.34
C GLU A 390 -40.61 -6.21 7.10
N ASN A 391 -41.63 -6.43 6.25
CA ASN A 391 -42.27 -7.74 6.07
C ASN A 391 -41.64 -8.63 4.99
N SER A 392 -40.46 -8.27 4.46
CA SER A 392 -39.79 -9.08 3.43
C SER A 392 -38.87 -10.14 4.05
N LYS A 393 -38.76 -11.31 3.40
CA LYS A 393 -37.76 -12.34 3.77
C LYS A 393 -36.35 -11.74 3.83
N HIS A 394 -36.03 -10.83 2.92
CA HIS A 394 -34.75 -10.12 2.93
C HIS A 394 -34.55 -9.30 4.20
N TYR A 395 -35.58 -8.60 4.70
CA TYR A 395 -35.48 -7.83 5.94
C TYR A 395 -35.09 -8.72 7.13
N SER A 396 -35.71 -9.90 7.28
CA SER A 396 -35.40 -10.83 8.38
C SER A 396 -33.94 -11.31 8.37
N GLU A 397 -33.36 -11.61 7.20
CA GLU A 397 -31.95 -11.99 7.08
C GLU A 397 -31.02 -10.81 7.38
N ASN A 398 -31.40 -9.58 7.02
CA ASN A 398 -30.63 -8.38 7.37
C ASN A 398 -30.62 -8.16 8.89
N VAL A 399 -31.76 -8.33 9.58
CA VAL A 399 -31.83 -8.24 11.04
C VAL A 399 -30.96 -9.30 11.70
N LYS A 400 -31.07 -10.57 11.27
CA LYS A 400 -30.25 -11.67 11.79
C LYS A 400 -28.75 -11.40 11.61
N LEU A 401 -28.32 -10.87 10.46
CA LEU A 401 -26.92 -10.52 10.26
C LEU A 401 -26.45 -9.41 11.22
N LEU A 402 -27.29 -8.42 11.46
CA LEU A 402 -26.99 -7.31 12.37
C LEU A 402 -26.89 -7.80 13.83
N GLU A 403 -27.72 -8.76 14.22
CA GLU A 403 -27.63 -9.46 15.51
C GLU A 403 -26.31 -10.24 15.63
N LEU A 404 -25.93 -11.00 14.60
CA LEU A 404 -24.63 -11.70 14.57
C LEU A 404 -23.44 -10.72 14.72
N PHE A 405 -23.51 -9.54 14.12
CA PHE A 405 -22.48 -8.51 14.34
C PHE A 405 -22.46 -7.97 15.76
N LYS A 406 -23.64 -7.78 16.36
CA LYS A 406 -23.78 -7.27 17.74
C LYS A 406 -23.29 -8.28 18.78
N ASP A 407 -23.46 -9.57 18.51
CA ASP A 407 -23.07 -10.69 19.39
C ASP A 407 -21.67 -11.25 19.07
N SER A 408 -21.03 -10.72 18.03
CA SER A 408 -19.67 -11.08 17.63
C SER A 408 -18.68 -10.93 18.78
N LYS A 409 -17.70 -11.83 18.88
CA LYS A 409 -16.60 -11.72 19.86
C LYS A 409 -15.59 -10.62 19.50
N GLU A 410 -15.71 -10.01 18.32
CA GLU A 410 -14.80 -8.99 17.80
C GLU A 410 -15.26 -7.58 18.22
N PRO A 411 -14.60 -6.90 19.18
CA PRO A 411 -15.09 -5.63 19.72
C PRO A 411 -15.16 -4.52 18.66
N LEU A 412 -14.23 -4.53 17.70
CA LEU A 412 -14.23 -3.56 16.60
C LEU A 412 -15.48 -3.70 15.72
N MET A 413 -15.91 -4.93 15.45
CA MET A 413 -17.12 -5.19 14.68
C MET A 413 -18.35 -4.68 15.44
N GLN A 414 -18.43 -4.94 16.76
CA GLN A 414 -19.51 -4.42 17.60
C GLN A 414 -19.56 -2.88 17.57
N LYS A 415 -18.43 -2.20 17.72
CA LYS A 415 -18.37 -0.72 17.68
C LYS A 415 -18.91 -0.17 16.36
N LYS A 416 -18.52 -0.79 15.24
CA LYS A 416 -18.93 -0.40 13.88
C LYS A 416 -20.40 -0.64 13.57
N THR A 417 -21.11 -1.47 14.34
CA THR A 417 -22.51 -1.85 14.07
C THR A 417 -23.50 -1.45 15.17
N SER A 418 -23.01 -1.06 16.36
CA SER A 418 -23.86 -0.79 17.53
C SER A 418 -24.89 0.32 17.30
N GLY A 419 -24.51 1.40 16.61
CA GLY A 419 -25.44 2.49 16.27
C GLY A 419 -26.60 2.01 15.39
N LEU A 420 -26.26 1.31 14.30
CA LEU A 420 -27.25 0.71 13.38
C LEU A 420 -28.17 -0.26 14.13
N TYR A 421 -27.61 -1.21 14.89
CA TYR A 421 -28.38 -2.18 15.68
C TYR A 421 -29.36 -1.50 16.64
N THR A 422 -28.91 -0.49 17.38
CA THR A 422 -29.73 0.24 18.35
C THR A 422 -30.92 0.92 17.68
N TRP A 423 -30.71 1.55 16.52
CA TRP A 423 -31.81 2.14 15.76
C TRP A 423 -32.78 1.10 15.19
N ILE A 424 -32.28 0.01 14.61
CA ILE A 424 -33.15 -1.05 14.04
C ILE A 424 -34.04 -1.68 15.10
N LYS A 425 -33.49 -1.97 16.28
CA LYS A 425 -34.29 -2.49 17.40
C LYS A 425 -35.41 -1.53 17.81
N ALA A 426 -35.08 -0.24 17.95
CA ALA A 426 -36.09 0.78 18.29
C ALA A 426 -37.11 1.01 17.18
N LYS A 427 -36.71 0.88 15.91
CA LYS A 427 -37.60 1.01 14.76
C LYS A 427 -38.66 -0.10 14.74
N GLY A 428 -38.23 -1.36 14.88
CA GLY A 428 -39.13 -2.52 14.92
C GLY A 428 -40.11 -2.50 16.10
N GLU A 429 -39.72 -1.84 17.19
CA GLU A 429 -40.56 -1.63 18.38
C GLU A 429 -41.07 -0.17 18.49
N SER A 430 -41.20 0.56 17.38
CA SER A 430 -41.51 2.00 17.40
C SER A 430 -42.84 2.38 18.05
N LYS A 431 -43.78 1.44 18.22
CA LYS A 431 -45.03 1.63 18.97
C LYS A 431 -44.85 1.48 20.49
N ASN A 432 -43.73 0.91 20.94
CA ASN A 432 -43.39 0.74 22.35
C ASN A 432 -42.47 1.90 22.79
N SER A 433 -43.06 2.93 23.42
CA SER A 433 -42.31 4.10 23.91
C SER A 433 -41.11 3.71 24.79
N SER A 434 -41.24 2.67 25.63
CA SER A 434 -40.15 2.22 26.50
C SER A 434 -38.92 1.75 25.70
N SER A 435 -39.14 1.12 24.55
CA SER A 435 -38.06 0.66 23.67
C SER A 435 -37.32 1.82 23.02
N VAL A 436 -38.08 2.79 22.49
CA VAL A 436 -37.52 4.00 21.86
C VAL A 436 -36.77 4.86 22.90
N LEU A 437 -37.32 5.00 24.11
CA LEU A 437 -36.64 5.66 25.24
C LEU A 437 -35.37 4.92 25.68
N SER A 438 -35.35 3.58 25.62
CA SER A 438 -34.14 2.80 25.88
C SER A 438 -33.05 3.12 24.86
N ALA A 439 -33.38 3.09 23.56
CA ALA A 439 -32.41 3.42 22.52
C ALA A 439 -31.83 4.84 22.65
N ALA A 440 -32.66 5.81 23.03
CA ALA A 440 -32.19 7.18 23.32
C ALA A 440 -31.17 7.22 24.47
N ARG A 441 -31.38 6.43 25.53
CA ARG A 441 -30.42 6.28 26.64
C ARG A 441 -29.16 5.54 26.21
N ASP A 442 -29.27 4.58 25.30
CA ASP A 442 -28.13 3.82 24.80
C ASP A 442 -27.21 4.73 23.97
N PHE A 443 -27.75 5.53 23.05
CA PHE A 443 -26.94 6.51 22.31
C PHE A 443 -26.23 7.52 23.21
N LYS A 444 -26.89 8.03 24.26
CA LYS A 444 -26.27 8.94 25.24
C LYS A 444 -25.14 8.30 26.06
N ARG A 445 -25.12 6.97 26.15
CA ARG A 445 -24.11 6.19 26.89
C ARG A 445 -23.01 5.62 25.99
N MET A 446 -23.17 5.66 24.66
CA MET A 446 -22.13 5.22 23.75
C MET A 446 -20.89 6.10 23.90
N ASN A 447 -19.72 5.49 23.97
CA ASN A 447 -18.45 6.23 23.98
C ASN A 447 -18.14 6.80 22.59
N GLU A 448 -17.24 7.78 22.56
CA GLU A 448 -16.90 8.52 21.35
C GLU A 448 -16.34 7.63 20.23
N GLU A 449 -15.51 6.64 20.58
CA GLU A 449 -14.96 5.71 19.60
C GLU A 449 -16.06 4.89 18.91
N THR A 450 -17.07 4.44 19.67
CA THR A 450 -18.21 3.69 19.14
C THR A 450 -19.08 4.56 18.24
N LEU A 451 -19.30 5.81 18.64
CA LEU A 451 -20.05 6.77 17.85
C LEU A 451 -19.35 7.06 16.51
N LEU A 452 -18.05 7.38 16.53
CA LEU A 452 -17.26 7.65 15.33
C LEU A 452 -17.20 6.44 14.38
N LEU A 453 -16.86 5.25 14.89
CA LEU A 453 -16.72 4.06 14.04
C LEU A 453 -18.07 3.53 13.52
N GLY A 454 -19.14 3.74 14.28
CA GLY A 454 -20.47 3.21 13.99
C GLY A 454 -21.43 4.18 13.32
N ASN A 455 -20.99 5.40 13.00
CA ASN A 455 -21.86 6.51 12.57
C ASN A 455 -23.06 6.69 13.52
N GLY A 456 -22.78 6.71 14.82
CA GLY A 456 -23.80 6.70 15.87
C GLY A 456 -24.73 7.91 15.80
N GLU A 457 -24.23 9.06 15.36
CA GLU A 457 -24.95 10.32 15.25
C GLU A 457 -26.10 10.23 14.25
N ARG A 458 -25.88 9.63 13.07
CA ARG A 458 -26.96 9.41 12.10
C ARG A 458 -28.11 8.64 12.75
N TYR A 459 -27.79 7.55 13.43
CA TYR A 459 -28.80 6.68 14.03
C TYR A 459 -29.46 7.31 15.27
N ALA A 460 -28.74 8.13 16.03
CA ALA A 460 -29.32 8.94 17.10
C ALA A 460 -30.36 9.94 16.55
N LEU A 461 -30.10 10.57 15.41
CA LEU A 461 -31.06 11.46 14.75
C LEU A 461 -32.29 10.70 14.18
N LEU A 462 -32.11 9.45 13.77
CA LEU A 462 -33.25 8.60 13.39
C LEU A 462 -34.11 8.21 14.61
N VAL A 463 -33.48 7.91 15.76
CA VAL A 463 -34.20 7.67 17.03
C VAL A 463 -34.90 8.94 17.53
N TYR A 464 -34.30 10.12 17.34
CA TYR A 464 -34.98 11.40 17.62
C TYR A 464 -36.34 11.49 16.92
N ASN A 465 -36.42 11.12 15.63
CA ASN A 465 -37.68 11.11 14.90
C ASN A 465 -38.68 10.07 15.45
N LEU A 466 -38.21 8.90 15.90
CA LEU A 466 -39.07 7.90 16.55
C LEU A 466 -39.66 8.42 17.87
N LEU A 467 -38.88 9.16 18.66
CA LEU A 467 -39.35 9.78 19.90
C LEU A 467 -40.42 10.85 19.62
N LEU A 468 -40.23 11.68 18.60
CA LEU A 468 -41.24 12.66 18.19
C LEU A 468 -42.55 11.98 17.78
N ASN A 469 -42.48 10.90 17.01
CA ASN A 469 -43.66 10.14 16.59
C ASN A 469 -44.38 9.47 17.78
N SER A 470 -43.61 9.09 18.81
CA SER A 470 -44.13 8.53 20.07
C SER A 470 -44.59 9.59 21.07
N LYS A 471 -44.53 10.89 20.70
CA LYS A 471 -44.85 12.04 21.55
C LYS A 471 -43.95 12.21 22.79
N GLU A 472 -42.77 11.60 22.78
CA GLU A 472 -41.76 11.69 23.84
C GLU A 472 -40.85 12.92 23.65
N TYR A 473 -41.45 14.11 23.60
CA TYR A 473 -40.77 15.34 23.19
C TYR A 473 -39.55 15.67 24.07
N ASN A 474 -39.64 15.54 25.40
CA ASN A 474 -38.53 15.87 26.29
C ASN A 474 -37.31 14.97 26.04
N ALA A 475 -37.55 13.67 25.85
CA ALA A 475 -36.49 12.72 25.52
C ALA A 475 -35.88 13.02 24.14
N ALA A 476 -36.72 13.38 23.16
CA ALA A 476 -36.28 13.77 21.82
C ALA A 476 -35.33 14.98 21.88
N HIS A 477 -35.75 16.09 22.50
CA HIS A 477 -34.90 17.29 22.64
C HIS A 477 -33.59 16.99 23.37
N SER A 478 -33.67 16.25 24.47
CA SER A 478 -32.48 15.88 25.24
C SER A 478 -31.52 14.98 24.44
N LEU A 479 -32.02 14.11 23.56
CA LEU A 479 -31.19 13.34 22.64
C LEU A 479 -30.55 14.23 21.57
N LEU A 480 -31.33 15.12 20.95
CA LEU A 480 -30.82 16.06 19.93
C LEU A 480 -29.73 16.98 20.50
N ASP A 481 -29.91 17.50 21.72
CA ASP A 481 -28.91 18.32 22.39
C ASP A 481 -27.60 17.57 22.63
N HIS A 482 -27.70 16.32 23.08
CA HIS A 482 -26.55 15.44 23.27
C HIS A 482 -25.83 15.20 21.92
N THR A 483 -26.56 14.86 20.87
CA THR A 483 -26.01 14.60 19.54
C THR A 483 -25.33 15.83 18.95
N VAL A 484 -25.92 17.03 19.10
CA VAL A 484 -25.29 18.29 18.67
C VAL A 484 -23.96 18.51 19.38
N LYS A 485 -23.89 18.31 20.69
CA LYS A 485 -22.66 18.48 21.46
C LYS A 485 -21.53 17.54 20.99
N GLN A 486 -21.86 16.29 20.66
CA GLN A 486 -20.88 15.34 20.13
C GLN A 486 -20.41 15.71 18.72
N LEU A 487 -21.35 16.09 17.85
CA LEU A 487 -21.05 16.54 16.50
C LEU A 487 -20.17 17.79 16.48
N GLU A 488 -20.41 18.77 17.36
CA GLU A 488 -19.54 19.95 17.50
C GLU A 488 -18.10 19.56 17.84
N LYS A 489 -17.93 18.60 18.76
CA LYS A 489 -16.61 18.06 19.09
C LYS A 489 -15.96 17.39 17.88
N PHE A 490 -16.69 16.53 17.17
CA PHE A 490 -16.17 15.75 16.03
C PHE A 490 -15.83 16.61 14.81
N VAL A 491 -16.58 17.70 14.60
CA VAL A 491 -16.31 18.68 13.54
C VAL A 491 -15.10 19.54 13.89
N GLY A 492 -14.92 19.86 15.17
CA GLY A 492 -13.77 20.63 15.67
C GLY A 492 -12.45 19.85 15.67
N ASP A 493 -12.48 18.51 15.69
CA ASP A 493 -11.30 17.67 15.61
C ASP A 493 -10.75 17.60 14.17
N THR A 494 -9.59 18.23 13.95
CA THR A 494 -8.94 18.27 12.63
C THR A 494 -8.29 16.95 12.23
N LEU A 495 -8.11 16.01 13.18
CA LEU A 495 -7.59 14.67 12.92
C LEU A 495 -8.71 13.68 12.54
N ASN A 496 -9.97 14.07 12.72
CA ASN A 496 -11.11 13.26 12.32
C ASN A 496 -11.25 13.24 10.79
N ALA A 497 -10.97 12.09 10.17
CA ALA A 497 -11.08 11.91 8.73
C ALA A 497 -12.50 12.12 8.19
N ASP A 498 -13.53 11.95 9.03
CA ASP A 498 -14.94 12.07 8.68
C ASP A 498 -15.56 13.39 9.18
N ARG A 499 -14.74 14.37 9.61
CA ARG A 499 -15.21 15.68 10.11
C ARG A 499 -16.24 16.36 9.21
N TYR A 500 -16.11 16.22 7.89
CA TYR A 500 -17.04 16.84 6.94
C TYR A 500 -18.38 16.08 6.83
N ALA A 501 -18.38 14.75 7.02
CA ALA A 501 -19.63 14.02 7.15
C ALA A 501 -20.37 14.43 8.44
N HIS A 502 -19.65 14.52 9.56
CA HIS A 502 -20.19 15.03 10.82
C HIS A 502 -20.66 16.48 10.71
N GLN A 503 -19.97 17.32 9.94
CA GLN A 503 -20.39 18.71 9.68
C GLN A 503 -21.77 18.77 9.00
N ASN A 504 -22.04 17.87 8.05
CA ASN A 504 -23.35 17.77 7.41
C ASN A 504 -24.44 17.31 8.40
N LEU A 505 -24.14 16.32 9.25
CA LEU A 505 -25.04 15.89 10.32
C LEU A 505 -25.30 17.01 11.34
N LEU A 506 -24.29 17.82 11.66
CA LEU A 506 -24.39 18.96 12.57
C LEU A 506 -25.30 20.05 11.99
N ALA A 507 -25.12 20.36 10.70
CA ALA A 507 -25.99 21.29 9.99
C ALA A 507 -27.45 20.85 10.05
N HIS A 508 -27.72 19.56 9.79
CA HIS A 508 -29.07 19.01 9.89
C HIS A 508 -29.61 19.04 11.33
N SER A 509 -28.78 18.70 12.33
CA SER A 509 -29.18 18.72 13.74
C SER A 509 -29.61 20.12 14.19
N TYR A 510 -28.89 21.16 13.73
CA TYR A 510 -29.29 22.55 13.97
C TYR A 510 -30.58 22.93 13.22
N TYR A 511 -30.80 22.38 12.03
CA TYR A 511 -32.07 22.56 11.33
C TYR A 511 -33.25 21.94 12.09
N LEU A 512 -33.07 20.76 12.70
CA LEU A 512 -34.09 20.15 13.56
C LEU A 512 -34.39 21.01 14.79
N LYS A 513 -33.37 21.64 15.39
CA LYS A 513 -33.57 22.62 16.48
C LYS A 513 -34.36 23.85 16.02
N TYR A 514 -34.08 24.36 14.82
CA TYR A 514 -34.86 25.43 14.21
C TYR A 514 -36.34 25.02 14.08
N GLN A 515 -36.62 23.87 13.48
CA GLN A 515 -38.00 23.39 13.28
C GLN A 515 -38.78 23.26 14.59
N SER A 516 -38.12 22.83 15.68
CA SER A 516 -38.76 22.78 17.00
C SER A 516 -39.01 24.18 17.57
N ALA A 517 -38.02 25.07 17.51
CA ALA A 517 -38.10 26.41 18.07
C ALA A 517 -39.10 27.32 17.34
N MET A 518 -39.35 27.09 16.04
CA MET A 518 -40.27 27.91 15.23
C MET A 518 -41.66 28.10 15.83
N ARG A 519 -42.14 27.15 16.65
CA ARG A 519 -43.48 27.21 17.25
C ARG A 519 -43.56 28.11 18.49
N ASN A 520 -42.44 28.33 19.17
CA ASN A 520 -42.43 28.86 20.54
C ASN A 520 -41.48 30.05 20.73
N ASP A 521 -40.39 30.16 19.94
CA ASP A 521 -39.36 31.20 20.09
C ASP A 521 -38.73 31.57 18.73
N SER A 522 -39.21 32.67 18.16
CA SER A 522 -38.77 33.13 16.84
C SER A 522 -37.30 33.61 16.79
N VAL A 523 -36.72 34.01 17.93
CA VAL A 523 -35.33 34.50 18.01
C VAL A 523 -34.37 33.32 18.05
N SER A 524 -34.63 32.36 18.94
CA SER A 524 -33.83 31.12 19.01
C SER A 524 -33.93 30.32 17.71
N ALA A 525 -35.11 30.29 17.07
CA ALA A 525 -35.30 29.65 15.78
C ALA A 525 -34.34 30.22 14.72
N LEU A 526 -34.30 31.55 14.54
CA LEU A 526 -33.43 32.16 13.54
C LEU A 526 -31.94 31.91 13.82
N SER A 527 -31.54 31.88 15.10
CA SER A 527 -30.17 31.54 15.51
C SER A 527 -29.80 30.11 15.11
N TYR A 528 -30.69 29.13 15.33
CA TYR A 528 -30.43 27.74 14.91
C TYR A 528 -30.37 27.58 13.39
N LEU A 529 -31.23 28.28 12.64
CA LEU A 529 -31.18 28.27 11.18
C LEU A 529 -29.86 28.88 10.66
N SER A 530 -29.37 29.93 11.31
CA SER A 530 -28.06 30.50 11.01
C SER A 530 -26.93 29.48 11.21
N LYS A 531 -26.94 28.72 12.31
CA LYS A 531 -25.97 27.66 12.55
C LYS A 531 -26.06 26.53 11.52
N ALA A 532 -27.28 26.11 11.16
CA ALA A 532 -27.48 25.11 10.10
C ALA A 532 -26.88 25.56 8.76
N ALA A 533 -27.09 26.83 8.39
CA ALA A 533 -26.49 27.43 7.20
C ALA A 533 -24.95 27.52 7.30
N HIS A 534 -24.42 27.91 8.47
CA HIS A 534 -22.99 28.04 8.71
C HIS A 534 -22.23 26.71 8.53
N TYR A 535 -22.78 25.62 9.06
CA TYR A 535 -22.20 24.28 8.97
C TYR A 535 -22.51 23.56 7.65
N SER A 536 -23.35 24.11 6.77
CA SER A 536 -23.54 23.53 5.43
C SER A 536 -22.21 23.53 4.64
N PRO A 537 -21.94 22.59 3.71
CA PRO A 537 -20.70 22.55 2.93
C PRO A 537 -20.45 23.84 2.14
N ARG A 538 -19.23 24.40 2.20
CA ARG A 538 -18.86 25.67 1.53
C ARG A 538 -18.15 25.52 0.20
N ASN A 539 -17.75 24.31 -0.16
CA ASN A 539 -17.02 24.00 -1.39
C ASN A 539 -17.07 22.48 -1.65
N LYS A 540 -16.47 22.02 -2.75
CA LYS A 540 -16.45 20.59 -3.11
C LYS A 540 -15.67 19.71 -2.11
N SER A 541 -14.64 20.21 -1.43
CA SER A 541 -13.88 19.40 -0.47
C SER A 541 -14.64 19.14 0.83
N GLU A 542 -15.62 19.99 1.18
CA GLU A 542 -16.53 19.79 2.31
C GLU A 542 -17.73 18.87 1.97
N LYS A 543 -17.93 18.51 0.69
CA LYS A 543 -18.99 17.58 0.26
C LYS A 543 -18.52 16.12 0.44
N ALA A 544 -18.49 15.66 1.69
CA ALA A 544 -18.09 14.28 1.99
C ALA A 544 -19.05 13.26 1.36
N TYR A 545 -18.51 12.18 0.77
CA TYR A 545 -19.28 11.13 0.11
C TYR A 545 -20.32 10.47 1.03
N ALA A 546 -19.98 10.25 2.31
CA ALA A 546 -20.90 9.66 3.30
C ALA A 546 -22.17 10.51 3.52
N SER A 547 -22.07 11.83 3.37
CA SER A 547 -23.18 12.77 3.53
C SER A 547 -24.31 12.55 2.53
N PHE A 548 -24.01 11.98 1.35
CA PHE A 548 -25.06 11.57 0.41
C PHE A 548 -26.02 10.56 1.05
N TYR A 549 -25.48 9.56 1.74
CA TYR A 549 -26.28 8.56 2.43
C TYR A 549 -27.00 9.18 3.63
N ASP A 550 -26.32 10.01 4.43
CA ASP A 550 -26.96 10.71 5.57
C ASP A 550 -28.23 11.45 5.13
N ARG A 551 -28.19 12.14 3.98
CA ARG A 551 -29.37 12.83 3.42
C ARG A 551 -30.50 11.90 3.04
N VAL A 552 -30.20 10.73 2.47
CA VAL A 552 -31.23 9.74 2.13
C VAL A 552 -31.90 9.21 3.41
N PHE A 553 -31.12 8.85 4.44
CA PHE A 553 -31.66 8.35 5.70
C PHE A 553 -32.48 9.40 6.45
N LEU A 554 -31.95 10.61 6.58
CA LEU A 554 -32.52 11.66 7.42
C LEU A 554 -33.50 12.57 6.68
N LYS A 555 -33.63 12.40 5.35
CA LYS A 555 -34.34 13.33 4.46
C LYS A 555 -33.83 14.77 4.63
N SER A 556 -32.53 14.92 4.88
CA SER A 556 -31.89 16.22 5.11
C SER A 556 -31.48 16.89 3.79
N LYS A 557 -31.21 18.20 3.84
CA LYS A 557 -30.77 18.99 2.68
C LYS A 557 -29.24 19.01 2.64
N GLU A 558 -28.68 19.18 1.45
CA GLU A 558 -27.23 19.44 1.32
C GLU A 558 -26.83 20.78 1.93
N SER A 559 -27.69 21.80 1.81
CA SER A 559 -27.46 23.12 2.38
C SER A 559 -28.75 23.71 2.94
N TYR A 560 -28.60 24.47 4.02
CA TYR A 560 -29.67 25.25 4.65
C TYR A 560 -29.54 26.76 4.40
N ARG A 561 -28.54 27.18 3.61
CA ARG A 561 -28.28 28.60 3.33
C ARG A 561 -29.44 29.31 2.64
N ASP A 562 -30.12 28.68 1.68
CA ASP A 562 -31.22 29.33 0.94
C ASP A 562 -32.41 29.68 1.85
N GLU A 563 -32.73 28.77 2.74
CA GLU A 563 -33.80 28.96 3.73
C GLU A 563 -33.42 30.03 4.74
N PHE A 564 -32.16 30.08 5.16
CA PHE A 564 -31.65 31.16 6.02
C PHE A 564 -31.68 32.52 5.31
N LEU A 565 -31.20 32.59 4.06
CA LEU A 565 -31.20 33.78 3.22
C LEU A 565 -32.60 34.36 3.05
N THR A 566 -33.56 33.50 2.71
CA THR A 566 -34.95 33.90 2.52
C THR A 566 -35.54 34.45 3.82
N ASN A 567 -35.27 33.81 4.96
CA ASN A 567 -35.71 34.30 6.27
C ASN A 567 -35.08 35.66 6.63
N LEU A 568 -33.80 35.89 6.31
CA LEU A 568 -33.14 37.18 6.54
C LEU A 568 -33.76 38.29 5.69
N PHE A 569 -34.04 38.03 4.41
CA PHE A 569 -34.72 38.99 3.55
C PHE A 569 -36.13 39.32 4.04
N ILE A 570 -36.93 38.31 4.42
CA ILE A 570 -38.28 38.52 4.96
C ILE A 570 -38.25 39.36 6.24
N LYS A 571 -37.22 39.20 7.08
CA LYS A 571 -37.06 39.95 8.33
C LYS A 571 -36.35 41.31 8.15
N GLY A 572 -36.04 41.72 6.92
CA GLY A 572 -35.39 42.99 6.62
C GLY A 572 -33.91 43.08 7.00
N ASN A 573 -33.25 41.94 7.29
CA ASN A 573 -31.82 41.91 7.62
C ASN A 573 -30.95 41.77 6.37
N THR A 574 -31.03 42.77 5.50
CA THR A 574 -30.44 42.77 4.15
C THR A 574 -28.91 42.63 4.17
N ASP A 575 -28.21 43.29 5.08
CA ASP A 575 -26.74 43.26 5.12
C ASP A 575 -26.20 41.87 5.45
N LEU A 576 -26.80 41.20 6.43
CA LEU A 576 -26.44 39.81 6.75
C LEU A 576 -26.85 38.86 5.63
N ALA A 577 -28.01 39.09 5.00
CA ALA A 577 -28.46 38.30 3.85
C ALA A 577 -27.44 38.36 2.71
N LEU A 578 -26.94 39.56 2.37
CA LEU A 578 -25.93 39.74 1.33
C LEU A 578 -24.61 39.03 1.65
N LYS A 579 -24.16 39.04 2.91
CA LYS A 579 -22.96 38.28 3.33
C LYS A 579 -23.12 36.78 3.12
N VAL A 580 -24.23 36.20 3.59
CA VAL A 580 -24.54 34.78 3.42
C VAL A 580 -24.74 34.43 1.94
N PHE A 581 -25.21 35.39 1.14
CA PHE A 581 -25.44 35.21 -0.30
C PHE A 581 -24.11 35.04 -1.04
N VAL A 582 -23.09 35.85 -0.70
CA VAL A 582 -21.73 35.68 -1.22
C VAL A 582 -21.18 34.29 -0.88
N GLU A 583 -21.34 33.85 0.37
CA GLU A 583 -20.91 32.50 0.78
C GLU A 583 -21.64 31.40 -0.01
N HIS A 584 -22.93 31.57 -0.27
CA HIS A 584 -23.71 30.62 -1.05
C HIS A 584 -23.17 30.52 -2.49
N VAL A 585 -22.96 31.65 -3.18
CA VAL A 585 -22.45 31.67 -4.55
C VAL A 585 -21.07 30.99 -4.64
N ASN A 586 -20.18 31.25 -3.69
CA ASN A 586 -18.87 30.60 -3.65
C ASN A 586 -18.97 29.07 -3.44
N ALA A 587 -19.97 28.61 -2.70
CA ALA A 587 -20.17 27.19 -2.44
C ALA A 587 -20.81 26.41 -3.60
N ASN A 588 -21.70 27.06 -4.35
CA ASN A 588 -22.44 26.47 -5.48
C ASN A 588 -22.40 27.42 -6.70
N PRO A 589 -21.23 27.64 -7.31
CA PRO A 589 -21.10 28.56 -8.45
C PRO A 589 -21.89 28.10 -9.69
N ASP A 590 -22.19 26.80 -9.78
CA ASP A 590 -23.05 26.18 -10.77
C ASP A 590 -24.53 26.60 -10.64
N GLN A 591 -24.95 27.11 -9.48
CA GLN A 591 -26.32 27.60 -9.23
C GLN A 591 -26.49 29.10 -9.42
N LEU A 592 -25.50 29.80 -10.01
CA LEU A 592 -25.47 31.26 -10.11
C LEU A 592 -26.74 31.87 -10.73
N LEU A 593 -27.31 31.22 -11.75
CA LEU A 593 -28.53 31.69 -12.41
C LEU A 593 -29.75 31.68 -11.48
N ASP A 594 -29.88 30.66 -10.63
CA ASP A 594 -30.99 30.58 -9.68
C ASP A 594 -30.76 31.52 -8.50
N LEU A 595 -29.52 31.68 -8.05
CA LEU A 595 -29.16 32.65 -7.02
C LEU A 595 -29.40 34.09 -7.49
N LYS A 596 -29.11 34.40 -8.76
CA LYS A 596 -29.47 35.70 -9.37
C LYS A 596 -30.97 35.98 -9.24
N LYS A 597 -31.84 35.02 -9.56
CA LYS A 597 -33.29 35.18 -9.41
C LYS A 597 -33.69 35.45 -7.95
N VAL A 598 -33.06 34.77 -6.99
CA VAL A 598 -33.29 35.01 -5.56
C VAL A 598 -32.89 36.43 -5.16
N TYR A 599 -31.72 36.90 -5.62
CA TYR A 599 -31.27 38.27 -5.38
C TYR A 599 -32.25 39.31 -5.94
N GLU A 600 -32.61 39.20 -7.22
CA GLU A 600 -33.49 40.15 -7.90
C GLU A 600 -34.91 40.17 -7.31
N LYS A 601 -35.41 39.01 -6.85
CA LYS A 601 -36.71 38.91 -6.16
C LYS A 601 -36.75 39.68 -4.85
N HIS A 602 -35.66 39.65 -4.06
CA HIS A 602 -35.64 40.24 -2.72
C HIS A 602 -35.05 41.65 -2.66
N LEU A 603 -34.35 42.09 -3.71
CA LEU A 603 -33.75 43.42 -3.81
C LEU A 603 -34.14 44.11 -5.13
N PRO A 604 -35.43 44.42 -5.33
CA PRO A 604 -35.89 45.06 -6.57
C PRO A 604 -35.19 46.41 -6.77
N GLY A 605 -34.72 46.66 -8.00
CA GLY A 605 -34.02 47.89 -8.36
C GLY A 605 -32.51 47.92 -8.03
N LYS A 606 -31.95 46.85 -7.44
CA LYS A 606 -30.50 46.70 -7.27
C LYS A 606 -29.89 45.84 -8.38
N SER A 607 -28.79 46.30 -8.98
CA SER A 607 -28.09 45.57 -10.04
C SER A 607 -27.35 44.35 -9.47
N PHE A 608 -27.80 43.14 -9.84
CA PHE A 608 -27.08 41.90 -9.53
C PHE A 608 -25.68 41.91 -10.13
N THR A 609 -25.52 42.39 -11.37
CA THR A 609 -24.22 42.45 -12.06
C THR A 609 -23.21 43.28 -11.28
N THR A 610 -23.63 44.44 -10.77
CA THR A 610 -22.77 45.32 -9.95
C THR A 610 -22.40 44.65 -8.65
N PHE A 611 -23.37 44.09 -7.92
CA PHE A 611 -23.10 43.36 -6.68
C PHE A 611 -22.16 42.16 -6.89
N PHE A 612 -22.38 41.37 -7.96
CA PHE A 612 -21.56 40.22 -8.29
C PHE A 612 -20.11 40.63 -8.60
N SER A 613 -19.93 41.70 -9.39
CA SER A 613 -18.62 42.28 -9.65
C SER A 613 -17.91 42.71 -8.36
N ASP A 614 -18.58 43.53 -7.56
CA ASP A 614 -17.96 44.22 -6.43
C ASP A 614 -17.74 43.32 -5.21
N SER A 615 -18.61 42.33 -5.00
CA SER A 615 -18.64 41.53 -3.76
C SER A 615 -18.17 40.09 -3.93
N ILE A 616 -18.19 39.55 -5.16
CA ILE A 616 -17.87 38.15 -5.45
C ILE A 616 -16.62 38.06 -6.35
N LEU A 617 -16.65 38.66 -7.54
CA LEU A 617 -15.49 38.63 -8.46
C LEU A 617 -14.24 39.27 -7.88
N ALA A 618 -14.37 40.35 -7.11
CA ALA A 618 -13.22 40.99 -6.45
C ALA A 618 -12.47 40.08 -5.45
N LYS A 619 -13.04 38.92 -5.07
CA LYS A 619 -12.45 37.94 -4.13
C LYS A 619 -12.01 36.64 -4.80
N TRP A 620 -12.28 36.47 -6.08
CA TRP A 620 -11.80 35.35 -6.90
C TRP A 620 -10.53 35.77 -7.62
#